data_AF-A0A3M0YAL7-F1
#
_entry.id   AF-A0A3M0YAL7-F1
#
_cell.length_a   1.000
_cell.length_b   1.000
_cell.length_c   1.000
_cell.angle_alpha   90.00
_cell.angle_beta   90.00
_cell.angle_gamma   90.00
#
_symmetry.space_group_name_H-M   'P 1'
#
loop_
_entity.id
_entity.type
_entity.pdbx_description
1 polymer ?
#
loop_
_entity_poly.entity_id
_entity_poly.type
_entity_poly.pdbx_seq_one_letter_code
_entity_poly.pdbx_strand_id
1 'polypeptide(L)'
;MAAALDHEGVEIELVTGVRGNLIKVESGERAMPASVEAVRLKRSIDEALRMWERFAYAEAAEMLGRMRCPASSPLYQTFWRAEGLSRAFAAWDCFDHIRAWEIAEDFRPFLGKVLPGLIPVLHTLTREGKAQEPARIFDLFLNAKRCAARGRFDDAVARLYRMVEWSAQWLLRALAGIDTADVPEAALPEGMVLAENRRGKRQAGLFQAWRLAAYHLGGEVAAFWGREEERLLDLIEARNRSILAHGFEPVGEKAWQAFSGWVEGSLIPVMLERTAALGVKALPPQLPQRMPELG
;
A
#
# COMPACT_ATOMS: atom_id res chain seq x y z
N MET A 1 33.75 2.89 -22.84
CA MET A 1 34.12 2.85 -21.39
C MET A 1 32.88 2.64 -20.50
N ALA A 2 31.91 1.79 -20.87
CA ALA A 2 30.77 1.46 -20.00
C ALA A 2 30.84 0.02 -19.46
N ALA A 3 31.57 -0.88 -20.15
CA ALA A 3 31.60 -2.31 -19.83
C ALA A 3 32.65 -2.73 -18.77
N ALA A 4 33.50 -1.80 -18.29
CA ALA A 4 34.57 -2.12 -17.33
C ALA A 4 34.18 -1.87 -15.85
N LEU A 5 32.94 -1.42 -15.59
CA LEU A 5 32.49 -0.96 -14.27
C LEU A 5 31.77 -2.02 -13.43
N ASP A 6 31.50 -3.21 -13.98
CA ASP A 6 30.67 -4.26 -13.35
C ASP A 6 31.47 -5.41 -12.72
N HIS A 7 32.80 -5.29 -12.60
CA HIS A 7 33.61 -6.33 -11.98
C HIS A 7 34.00 -5.97 -10.54
N GLU A 8 33.64 -6.83 -9.58
CA GLU A 8 34.12 -6.81 -8.20
C GLU A 8 35.65 -7.01 -8.19
N GLY A 9 36.39 -5.91 -8.32
CA GLY A 9 37.86 -5.93 -8.39
C GLY A 9 38.47 -4.80 -9.21
N VAL A 10 37.67 -4.00 -9.92
CA VAL A 10 38.19 -2.85 -10.67
C VAL A 10 38.11 -1.59 -9.82
N GLU A 11 39.25 -1.16 -9.30
CA GLU A 11 39.45 0.19 -8.78
C GLU A 11 39.78 1.13 -9.94
N ILE A 12 39.00 2.20 -10.10
CA ILE A 12 39.30 3.26 -11.07
C ILE A 12 39.78 4.45 -10.26
N GLU A 13 41.06 4.75 -10.34
CA GLU A 13 41.61 5.97 -9.79
C GLU A 13 41.63 7.06 -10.86
N LEU A 14 40.95 8.18 -10.61
CA LEU A 14 41.08 9.37 -11.45
C LEU A 14 42.22 10.22 -10.89
N VAL A 15 43.34 10.27 -11.61
CA VAL A 15 44.44 11.19 -11.30
C VAL A 15 44.13 12.54 -11.96
N THR A 16 43.77 13.54 -11.15
CA THR A 16 43.64 14.92 -11.64
C THR A 16 44.83 15.75 -11.17
N GLY A 17 45.69 16.13 -12.11
CA GLY A 17 46.75 17.11 -11.89
C GLY A 17 46.27 18.53 -12.21
N VAL A 18 46.59 19.49 -11.34
CA VAL A 18 46.35 20.92 -11.62
C VAL A 18 47.34 21.37 -12.70
N ARG A 19 46.85 21.74 -13.89
CA ARG A 19 47.68 22.31 -14.95
C ARG A 19 47.93 23.81 -14.70
N GLY A 20 48.91 24.12 -13.87
CA GLY A 20 49.55 25.43 -13.81
C GLY A 20 50.83 25.43 -14.64
N ASN A 21 50.77 25.96 -15.87
CA ASN A 21 51.89 26.16 -16.82
C ASN A 21 52.36 24.95 -17.66
N LEU A 22 52.59 25.25 -18.95
CA LEU A 22 53.01 24.34 -20.03
C LEU A 22 54.48 23.86 -19.94
N ILE A 23 55.13 24.02 -18.79
CA ILE A 23 56.53 23.71 -18.60
C ILE A 23 56.67 23.10 -17.20
N LYS A 24 56.69 21.77 -17.16
CA LYS A 24 56.99 20.92 -15.98
C LYS A 24 55.78 20.57 -15.08
N VAL A 25 55.60 19.27 -14.86
CA VAL A 25 54.65 18.70 -13.90
C VAL A 25 55.24 18.87 -12.50
N GLU A 26 54.59 19.66 -11.64
CA GLU A 26 54.86 19.62 -10.20
C GLU A 26 54.21 18.37 -9.59
N SER A 27 55.04 17.59 -8.89
CA SER A 27 54.64 16.35 -8.21
C SER A 27 53.71 16.66 -7.03
N GLY A 28 52.41 16.65 -7.31
CA GLY A 28 51.35 16.79 -6.32
C GLY A 28 50.09 16.01 -6.73
N GLU A 29 50.27 14.80 -7.29
CA GLU A 29 49.16 13.93 -7.63
C GLU A 29 48.56 13.31 -6.35
N ARG A 30 47.30 13.65 -6.06
CA ARG A 30 46.47 12.93 -5.08
C ARG A 30 45.34 12.26 -5.86
N ALA A 31 45.34 10.94 -5.90
CA ALA A 31 44.15 10.19 -6.30
C ALA A 31 43.05 10.43 -5.25
N MET A 32 41.79 10.58 -5.70
CA MET A 32 40.63 10.70 -4.82
C MET A 32 39.72 9.46 -4.91
N PRO A 33 40.02 8.38 -4.16
CA PRO A 33 39.20 7.17 -4.07
C PRO A 33 37.73 7.43 -3.71
N ALA A 34 37.50 8.47 -2.89
CA ALA A 34 36.18 8.84 -2.38
C ALA A 34 35.14 9.18 -3.48
N SER A 35 35.57 9.58 -4.69
CA SER A 35 34.65 9.95 -5.76
C SER A 35 33.97 8.73 -6.40
N VAL A 36 34.70 7.63 -6.62
CA VAL A 36 34.16 6.43 -7.28
C VAL A 36 33.25 5.64 -6.34
N GLU A 37 33.64 5.51 -5.08
CA GLU A 37 32.79 4.85 -4.07
C GLU A 37 31.48 5.60 -3.85
N ALA A 38 31.53 6.93 -3.73
CA ALA A 38 30.33 7.75 -3.60
C ALA A 38 29.43 7.66 -4.84
N VAL A 39 30.00 7.68 -6.04
CA VAL A 39 29.23 7.51 -7.29
C VAL A 39 28.58 6.13 -7.37
N ARG A 40 29.32 5.06 -7.01
CA ARG A 40 28.77 3.69 -6.96
C ARG A 40 27.65 3.57 -5.95
N LEU A 41 27.85 4.08 -4.73
CA LEU A 41 26.83 4.08 -3.68
C LEU A 41 25.59 4.86 -4.11
N LYS A 42 25.75 6.06 -4.69
CA LYS A 42 24.63 6.84 -5.23
C LYS A 42 23.86 6.04 -6.27
N ARG A 43 24.57 5.44 -7.24
CA ARG A 43 23.94 4.61 -8.27
C ARG A 43 23.12 3.50 -7.63
N SER A 44 23.70 2.74 -6.70
CA SER A 44 23.01 1.65 -5.99
C SER A 44 21.76 2.12 -5.22
N ILE A 45 21.84 3.27 -4.53
CA ILE A 45 20.69 3.88 -3.86
C ILE A 45 19.60 4.22 -4.89
N ASP A 46 19.97 4.86 -6.00
CA ASP A 46 19.04 5.23 -7.06
C ASP A 46 18.37 3.98 -7.66
N GLU A 47 19.07 2.84 -7.79
CA GLU A 47 18.47 1.59 -8.28
C GLU A 47 17.45 1.00 -7.31
N ALA A 48 17.76 0.99 -6.02
CA ALA A 48 16.81 0.56 -5.00
C ALA A 48 15.57 1.46 -4.99
N LEU A 49 15.76 2.79 -5.13
CA LEU A 49 14.65 3.73 -5.16
C LEU A 49 13.80 3.63 -6.43
N ARG A 50 14.34 3.16 -7.57
CA ARG A 50 13.51 2.86 -8.76
C ARG A 50 12.44 1.80 -8.48
N MET A 51 12.66 0.90 -7.52
CA MET A 51 11.64 -0.10 -7.13
C MET A 51 10.38 0.55 -6.53
N TRP A 52 10.49 1.77 -6.00
CA TRP A 52 9.34 2.51 -5.47
C TRP A 52 8.33 2.87 -6.56
N GLU A 53 8.75 2.97 -7.83
CA GLU A 53 7.87 3.30 -8.97
C GLU A 53 6.69 2.32 -9.07
N ARG A 54 6.90 1.07 -8.64
CA ARG A 54 5.90 0.01 -8.56
C ARG A 54 5.53 -0.39 -7.13
N PHE A 55 5.81 0.46 -6.13
CA PHE A 55 5.56 0.19 -4.70
C PHE A 55 6.30 -1.03 -4.14
N ALA A 56 7.42 -1.43 -4.74
CA ALA A 56 8.21 -2.57 -4.28
C ALA A 56 9.17 -2.16 -3.14
N TYR A 57 8.61 -1.64 -2.05
CA TYR A 57 9.37 -1.14 -0.91
C TYR A 57 10.16 -2.24 -0.18
N ALA A 58 9.61 -3.46 -0.13
CA ALA A 58 10.30 -4.60 0.49
C ALA A 58 11.59 -4.95 -0.26
N GLU A 59 11.54 -4.96 -1.60
CA GLU A 59 12.71 -5.20 -2.45
C GLU A 59 13.75 -4.08 -2.29
N ALA A 60 13.29 -2.83 -2.25
CA ALA A 60 14.17 -1.67 -2.01
C ALA A 60 14.85 -1.77 -0.64
N ALA A 61 14.09 -2.09 0.41
CA ALA A 61 14.60 -2.27 1.77
C ALA A 61 15.62 -3.40 1.86
N GLU A 62 15.36 -4.54 1.20
CA GLU A 62 16.28 -5.67 1.14
C GLU A 62 17.59 -5.30 0.44
N MET A 63 17.51 -4.63 -0.71
CA MET A 63 18.68 -4.18 -1.46
C MET A 63 19.51 -3.18 -0.64
N LEU A 64 18.87 -2.16 -0.05
CA LEU A 64 19.52 -1.13 0.77
C LEU A 64 20.13 -1.72 2.05
N GLY A 65 19.45 -2.65 2.71
CA GLY A 65 19.94 -3.31 3.92
C GLY A 65 21.19 -4.18 3.72
N ARG A 66 21.49 -4.57 2.48
CA ARG A 66 22.74 -5.29 2.11
C ARG A 66 23.91 -4.37 1.82
N MET A 67 23.65 -3.08 1.57
CA MET A 67 24.70 -2.11 1.25
C MET A 67 25.49 -1.70 2.49
N ARG A 68 26.72 -1.26 2.29
CA ARG A 68 27.52 -0.59 3.32
C ARG A 68 27.62 0.89 3.01
N CYS A 69 27.14 1.74 3.91
CA CYS A 69 27.31 3.18 3.82
C CYS A 69 28.09 3.68 5.05
N PRO A 70 29.34 4.14 4.88
CA PRO A 70 30.09 4.77 5.97
C PRO A 70 29.36 6.01 6.51
N ALA A 71 29.40 6.24 7.82
CA ALA A 71 28.82 7.42 8.45
C ALA A 71 29.47 8.74 7.97
N SER A 72 30.71 8.68 7.48
CA SER A 72 31.43 9.80 6.88
C SER A 72 31.02 10.09 5.42
N SER A 73 30.23 9.23 4.80
CA SER A 73 29.79 9.41 3.41
C SER A 73 28.93 10.66 3.28
N PRO A 74 29.14 11.50 2.24
CA PRO A 74 28.25 12.63 1.96
C PRO A 74 26.81 12.17 1.64
N LEU A 75 26.62 10.90 1.31
CA LEU A 75 25.33 10.29 1.00
C LEU A 75 24.65 9.65 2.21
N TYR A 76 25.27 9.65 3.39
CA TYR A 76 24.77 8.93 4.56
C TYR A 76 23.32 9.29 4.90
N GLN A 77 22.97 10.58 4.89
CA GLN A 77 21.60 11.03 5.19
C GLN A 77 20.57 10.61 4.13
N THR A 78 20.99 10.52 2.86
CA THR A 78 20.11 10.03 1.78
C THR A 78 19.94 8.51 1.89
N PHE A 79 21.03 7.78 2.13
CA PHE A 79 21.00 6.34 2.37
C PHE A 79 20.12 5.96 3.57
N TRP A 80 20.36 6.59 4.72
CA TRP A 80 19.62 6.35 5.96
C TRP A 80 18.11 6.56 5.79
N ARG A 81 17.71 7.66 5.11
CA ARG A 81 16.30 7.92 4.80
C ARG A 81 15.73 6.91 3.79
N ALA A 82 16.47 6.56 2.74
CA ALA A 82 16.02 5.60 1.74
C ALA A 82 15.78 4.21 2.37
N GLU A 83 16.72 3.74 3.19
CA GLU A 83 16.64 2.44 3.86
C GLU A 83 15.49 2.41 4.88
N GLY A 84 15.45 3.38 5.79
CA GLY A 84 14.43 3.45 6.83
C GLY A 84 13.01 3.64 6.28
N LEU A 85 12.81 4.55 5.32
CA LEU A 85 11.49 4.73 4.71
C LEU A 85 11.06 3.54 3.85
N SER A 86 11.99 2.89 3.14
CA SER A 86 11.67 1.65 2.41
C SER A 86 11.17 0.59 3.38
N ARG A 87 11.79 0.45 4.56
CA ARG A 87 11.34 -0.49 5.60
C ARG A 87 10.00 -0.10 6.21
N ALA A 88 9.78 1.17 6.50
CA ALA A 88 8.51 1.66 7.04
C ALA A 88 7.35 1.39 6.06
N PHE A 89 7.54 1.72 4.78
CA PHE A 89 6.53 1.49 3.75
C PHE A 89 6.36 0.01 3.39
N ALA A 90 7.41 -0.81 3.50
CA ALA A 90 7.29 -2.26 3.39
C ALA A 90 6.42 -2.85 4.51
N ALA A 91 6.63 -2.42 5.76
CA ALA A 91 5.80 -2.84 6.89
C ALA A 91 4.34 -2.40 6.70
N TRP A 92 4.13 -1.16 6.24
CA TRP A 92 2.79 -0.66 5.92
C TRP A 92 2.15 -1.49 4.80
N ASP A 93 2.87 -1.82 3.73
CA ASP A 93 2.34 -2.64 2.62
C ASP A 93 1.94 -4.06 3.04
N CYS A 94 2.44 -4.53 4.17
CA CYS A 94 2.06 -5.80 4.81
C CYS A 94 0.96 -5.66 5.88
N PHE A 95 0.37 -4.47 6.03
CA PHE A 95 -0.59 -4.11 7.09
C PHE A 95 -0.03 -4.17 8.51
N ASP A 96 1.30 -4.23 8.68
CA ASP A 96 1.95 -4.07 9.98
C ASP A 96 2.12 -2.57 10.29
N HIS A 97 0.98 -1.92 10.54
CA HIS A 97 0.92 -0.47 10.75
C HIS A 97 1.68 -0.04 12.00
N ILE A 98 1.74 -0.90 13.02
CA ILE A 98 2.50 -0.62 14.26
C ILE A 98 3.99 -0.56 13.93
N ARG A 99 4.52 -1.57 13.24
CA ARG A 99 5.93 -1.58 12.83
C ARG A 99 6.26 -0.44 11.88
N ALA A 100 5.35 -0.13 10.95
CA ALA A 100 5.51 1.00 10.05
C ALA A 100 5.62 2.33 10.83
N TRP A 101 4.80 2.52 11.87
CA TRP A 101 4.83 3.70 12.73
C TRP A 101 6.14 3.81 13.51
N GLU A 102 6.57 2.74 14.17
CA GLU A 102 7.83 2.71 14.94
C GLU A 102 9.03 3.17 14.10
N ILE A 103 9.10 2.73 12.84
CA ILE A 103 10.19 3.11 11.93
C ILE A 103 9.97 4.53 11.39
N ALA A 104 8.74 4.89 11.01
CA ALA A 104 8.43 6.20 10.43
C ALA A 104 8.58 7.36 11.44
N GLU A 105 8.52 7.09 12.74
CA GLU A 105 8.65 8.09 13.80
C GLU A 105 9.98 8.84 13.73
N ASP A 106 11.09 8.13 13.46
CA ASP A 106 12.42 8.72 13.27
C ASP A 106 12.46 9.71 12.09
N PHE A 107 11.57 9.55 11.11
CA PHE A 107 11.47 10.37 9.91
C PHE A 107 10.32 11.37 9.95
N ARG A 108 9.57 11.45 11.06
CA ARG A 108 8.35 12.26 11.16
C ARG A 108 8.56 13.74 10.80
N PRO A 109 9.64 14.45 11.23
CA PRO A 109 9.86 15.84 10.83
C PRO A 109 10.06 16.00 9.32
N PHE A 110 10.70 15.02 8.67
CA PHE A 110 10.91 15.01 7.23
C PHE A 110 9.60 14.71 6.50
N LEU A 111 8.92 13.61 6.86
CA LEU A 111 7.63 13.21 6.28
C LEU A 111 6.56 14.28 6.44
N GLY A 112 6.51 14.98 7.59
CA GLY A 112 5.56 16.08 7.81
C GLY A 112 5.76 17.27 6.86
N LYS A 113 6.97 17.49 6.34
CA LYS A 113 7.25 18.57 5.37
C LYS A 113 6.92 18.15 3.95
N VAL A 114 7.29 16.93 3.57
CA VAL A 114 7.24 16.48 2.16
C VAL A 114 5.99 15.68 1.82
N LEU A 115 5.35 15.08 2.82
CA LEU A 115 4.17 14.21 2.70
C LEU A 115 3.20 14.43 3.89
N PRO A 116 2.70 15.67 4.10
CA PRO A 116 1.94 16.04 5.30
C PRO A 116 0.68 15.19 5.55
N GLY A 117 0.10 14.59 4.50
CA GLY A 117 -1.08 13.72 4.61
C GLY A 117 -0.81 12.30 5.11
N LEU A 118 0.44 11.80 5.08
CA LEU A 118 0.74 10.39 5.38
C LEU A 118 0.81 10.10 6.88
N ILE A 119 1.45 10.97 7.66
CA ILE A 119 1.61 10.76 9.11
C ILE A 119 0.25 10.68 9.84
N PRO A 120 -0.72 11.59 9.58
CA PRO A 120 -2.04 11.49 10.21
C PRO A 120 -2.74 10.16 9.90
N VAL A 121 -2.63 9.66 8.66
CA VAL A 121 -3.23 8.38 8.25
C VAL A 121 -2.60 7.23 9.01
N LEU A 122 -1.26 7.16 9.06
CA LEU A 122 -0.57 6.09 9.79
C LEU A 122 -0.94 6.09 11.27
N HIS A 123 -1.02 7.27 11.88
CA HIS A 123 -1.45 7.43 13.26
C HIS A 123 -2.90 6.95 13.49
N THR A 124 -3.82 7.19 12.55
CA THR A 124 -5.19 6.65 12.62
C THR A 124 -5.22 5.12 12.49
N LEU A 125 -4.34 4.53 11.66
CA LEU A 125 -4.27 3.08 11.46
C LEU A 125 -3.74 2.34 12.71
N THR A 126 -2.89 2.98 13.51
CA THR A 126 -2.29 2.39 14.72
C THR A 126 -3.09 2.63 16.00
N ARG A 127 -3.89 3.70 16.08
CA ARG A 127 -4.66 4.01 17.28
C ARG A 127 -6.03 3.36 17.28
N GLU A 128 -6.36 2.71 18.40
CA GLU A 128 -7.71 2.24 18.67
C GLU A 128 -8.70 3.41 18.65
N GLY A 129 -9.78 3.25 17.90
CA GLY A 129 -10.83 4.26 17.78
C GLY A 129 -11.79 3.96 16.64
N LYS A 130 -12.92 4.68 16.62
CA LYS A 130 -13.99 4.46 15.63
C LYS A 130 -13.55 4.70 14.18
N ALA A 131 -12.53 5.54 13.97
CA ALA A 131 -11.99 5.84 12.65
C ALA A 131 -10.98 4.79 12.14
N GLN A 132 -10.44 3.96 13.02
CA GLN A 132 -9.34 3.04 12.69
C GLN A 132 -9.76 2.00 11.66
N GLU A 133 -10.89 1.33 11.89
CA GLU A 133 -11.36 0.28 11.00
C GLU A 133 -11.76 0.80 9.61
N PRO A 134 -12.55 1.89 9.47
CA PRO A 134 -12.72 2.55 8.18
C PRO A 134 -11.42 2.89 7.47
N ALA A 135 -10.43 3.43 8.21
CA ALA A 135 -9.13 3.75 7.63
C ALA A 135 -8.41 2.49 7.11
N ARG A 136 -8.51 1.36 7.81
CA ARG A 136 -7.96 0.06 7.36
C ARG A 136 -8.66 -0.47 6.11
N ILE A 137 -9.97 -0.29 5.98
CA ILE A 137 -10.72 -0.67 4.77
C ILE A 137 -10.22 0.16 3.56
N PHE A 138 -10.02 1.46 3.73
CA PHE A 138 -9.44 2.30 2.67
C PHE A 138 -7.97 1.99 2.39
N ASP A 139 -7.18 1.65 3.40
CA ASP A 139 -5.78 1.23 3.20
C ASP A 139 -5.70 -0.12 2.45
N LEU A 140 -6.65 -1.04 2.68
CA LEU A 140 -6.78 -2.28 1.92
C LEU A 140 -7.03 -2.01 0.42
N PHE A 141 -7.86 -1.02 0.09
CA PHE A 141 -8.04 -0.57 -1.29
C PHE A 141 -6.74 -0.05 -1.91
N LEU A 142 -6.05 0.85 -1.19
CA LEU A 142 -4.78 1.41 -1.66
C LEU A 142 -3.72 0.32 -1.83
N ASN A 143 -3.67 -0.67 -0.93
CA ASN A 143 -2.80 -1.84 -1.04
C ASN A 143 -3.15 -2.71 -2.25
N ALA A 144 -4.43 -2.90 -2.56
CA ALA A 144 -4.85 -3.59 -3.78
C ALA A 144 -4.28 -2.89 -5.03
N LYS A 145 -4.32 -1.55 -5.09
CA LYS A 145 -3.69 -0.78 -6.17
C LYS A 145 -2.18 -0.99 -6.23
N ARG A 146 -1.50 -1.07 -5.08
CA ARG A 146 -0.05 -1.38 -5.02
C ARG A 146 0.26 -2.79 -5.49
N CYS A 147 -0.59 -3.78 -5.23
CA CYS A 147 -0.47 -5.13 -5.81
C CYS A 147 -0.64 -5.10 -7.34
N ALA A 148 -1.65 -4.41 -7.86
CA ALA A 148 -1.89 -4.29 -9.29
C ALA A 148 -0.74 -3.58 -10.01
N ALA A 149 -0.15 -2.54 -9.41
CA ALA A 149 1.04 -1.85 -9.95
C ALA A 149 2.27 -2.78 -10.08
N ARG A 150 2.30 -3.89 -9.34
CA ARG A 150 3.33 -4.94 -9.44
C ARG A 150 2.95 -6.07 -10.40
N GLY A 151 1.82 -5.96 -11.10
CA GLY A 151 1.28 -7.01 -11.98
C GLY A 151 0.65 -8.19 -11.23
N ARG A 152 0.42 -8.09 -9.92
CA ARG A 152 -0.20 -9.16 -9.10
C ARG A 152 -1.72 -8.99 -9.06
N PHE A 153 -2.39 -9.25 -10.19
CA PHE A 153 -3.83 -8.98 -10.32
C PHE A 153 -4.74 -9.91 -9.52
N ASP A 154 -4.44 -11.20 -9.41
CA ASP A 154 -5.16 -12.12 -8.51
C ASP A 154 -5.16 -11.60 -7.07
N ASP A 155 -3.98 -11.21 -6.61
CA ASP A 155 -3.72 -10.72 -5.27
C ASP A 155 -4.45 -9.38 -5.00
N ALA A 156 -4.51 -8.52 -6.03
CA ALA A 156 -5.23 -7.25 -6.01
C ALA A 156 -6.75 -7.44 -5.99
N VAL A 157 -7.30 -8.32 -6.83
CA VAL A 157 -8.74 -8.62 -6.90
C VAL A 157 -9.22 -9.31 -5.62
N ALA A 158 -8.43 -10.22 -5.04
CA ALA A 158 -8.75 -10.80 -3.74
C ALA A 158 -8.87 -9.74 -2.63
N ARG A 159 -8.04 -8.70 -2.66
CA ARG A 159 -8.11 -7.56 -1.71
C ARG A 159 -9.33 -6.69 -1.95
N LEU A 160 -9.71 -6.44 -3.20
CA LEU A 160 -10.98 -5.75 -3.50
C LEU A 160 -12.17 -6.55 -2.97
N TYR A 161 -12.23 -7.85 -3.23
CA TYR A 161 -13.26 -8.71 -2.68
C TYR A 161 -13.34 -8.60 -1.14
N ARG A 162 -12.19 -8.70 -0.46
CA ARG A 162 -12.14 -8.56 1.00
C ARG A 162 -12.57 -7.17 1.46
N MET A 163 -12.22 -6.11 0.74
CA MET A 163 -12.68 -4.75 1.03
C MET A 163 -14.21 -4.66 0.94
N VAL A 164 -14.83 -5.17 -0.13
CA VAL A 164 -16.29 -5.14 -0.31
C VAL A 164 -17.00 -5.93 0.80
N GLU A 165 -16.47 -7.09 1.17
CA GLU A 165 -17.01 -7.89 2.28
C GLU A 165 -16.86 -7.18 3.63
N TRP A 166 -15.66 -6.65 3.91
CA TRP A 166 -15.39 -5.97 5.17
C TRP A 166 -16.22 -4.68 5.30
N SER A 167 -16.46 -3.95 4.21
CA SER A 167 -17.36 -2.80 4.20
C SER A 167 -18.76 -3.13 4.72
N ALA A 168 -19.40 -4.20 4.23
CA ALA A 168 -20.70 -4.63 4.72
C ALA A 168 -20.66 -5.05 6.20
N GLN A 169 -19.64 -5.81 6.58
CA GLN A 169 -19.44 -6.25 7.96
C GLN A 169 -19.29 -5.06 8.91
N TRP A 170 -18.51 -4.05 8.52
CA TRP A 170 -18.33 -2.84 9.29
C TRP A 170 -19.62 -2.02 9.37
N LEU A 171 -20.31 -1.80 8.24
CA LEU A 171 -21.58 -1.07 8.21
C LEU A 171 -22.60 -1.69 9.17
N LEU A 172 -22.80 -3.00 9.11
CA LEU A 172 -23.71 -3.72 9.99
C LEU A 172 -23.29 -3.65 11.46
N ARG A 173 -22.03 -3.95 11.75
CA ARG A 173 -21.57 -4.00 13.14
C ARG A 173 -21.55 -2.62 13.78
N ALA A 174 -21.00 -1.63 13.09
CA ALA A 174 -20.79 -0.30 13.64
C ALA A 174 -22.07 0.55 13.69
N LEU A 175 -23.00 0.36 12.74
CA LEU A 175 -24.17 1.22 12.59
C LEU A 175 -25.51 0.54 12.91
N ALA A 176 -25.59 -0.79 12.82
CA ALA A 176 -26.79 -1.56 13.16
C ALA A 176 -26.61 -2.52 14.34
N GLY A 177 -25.38 -2.68 14.87
CA GLY A 177 -25.09 -3.60 15.96
C GLY A 177 -25.22 -5.08 15.57
N ILE A 178 -25.12 -5.41 14.28
CA ILE A 178 -25.30 -6.76 13.75
C ILE A 178 -23.94 -7.38 13.41
N ASP A 179 -23.66 -8.56 13.98
CA ASP A 179 -22.50 -9.38 13.59
C ASP A 179 -22.91 -10.37 12.49
N THR A 180 -22.27 -10.27 11.32
CA THR A 180 -22.49 -11.17 10.18
C THR A 180 -22.14 -12.64 10.47
N ALA A 181 -21.34 -12.91 11.51
CA ALA A 181 -21.00 -14.28 11.92
C ALA A 181 -22.03 -14.92 12.85
N ASP A 182 -22.98 -14.13 13.38
CA ASP A 182 -24.01 -14.56 14.33
C ASP A 182 -25.24 -13.65 14.26
N VAL A 183 -25.93 -13.69 13.11
CA VAL A 183 -27.06 -12.78 12.84
C VAL A 183 -28.28 -13.19 13.69
N PRO A 184 -28.84 -12.29 14.51
CA PRO A 184 -30.06 -12.59 15.27
C PRO A 184 -31.26 -12.80 14.35
N GLU A 185 -32.14 -13.75 14.68
CA GLU A 185 -33.39 -13.99 13.94
C GLU A 185 -34.23 -12.71 13.82
N ALA A 186 -34.32 -11.93 14.90
CA ALA A 186 -35.07 -10.66 14.92
C ALA A 186 -34.50 -9.58 14.00
N ALA A 187 -33.26 -9.73 13.51
CA ALA A 187 -32.64 -8.83 12.56
C ALA A 187 -32.88 -9.26 11.10
N LEU A 188 -33.50 -10.42 10.86
CA LEU A 188 -33.77 -10.89 9.50
C LEU A 188 -35.03 -10.21 8.92
N PRO A 189 -34.95 -9.69 7.69
CA PRO A 189 -36.13 -9.32 6.93
C PRO A 189 -37.04 -10.52 6.70
N GLU A 190 -38.34 -10.27 6.54
CA GLU A 190 -39.32 -11.32 6.25
C GLU A 190 -38.92 -12.11 4.99
N GLY A 191 -38.92 -13.45 5.11
CA GLY A 191 -38.55 -14.37 4.03
C GLY A 191 -37.05 -14.53 3.79
N MET A 192 -36.18 -13.81 4.49
CA MET A 192 -34.72 -14.04 4.41
C MET A 192 -34.31 -15.22 5.28
N VAL A 193 -33.66 -16.21 4.68
CA VAL A 193 -33.09 -17.36 5.39
C VAL A 193 -31.57 -17.35 5.25
N LEU A 194 -30.86 -17.50 6.36
CA LEU A 194 -29.40 -17.64 6.40
C LEU A 194 -29.01 -19.07 6.74
N ALA A 195 -27.88 -19.52 6.19
CA ALA A 195 -27.32 -20.80 6.56
C ALA A 195 -26.78 -20.75 8.00
N GLU A 196 -27.04 -21.81 8.75
CA GLU A 196 -26.43 -22.02 10.07
C GLU A 196 -25.13 -22.81 9.94
N ASN A 197 -24.12 -22.41 10.72
CA ASN A 197 -22.90 -23.19 10.85
C ASN A 197 -23.08 -24.38 11.83
N ARG A 198 -22.04 -25.20 11.99
CA ARG A 198 -22.04 -26.36 12.89
C ARG A 198 -22.34 -26.04 14.37
N ARG A 199 -22.31 -24.77 14.76
CA ARG A 199 -22.62 -24.30 16.12
C ARG A 199 -24.01 -23.65 16.21
N GLY A 200 -24.84 -23.74 15.16
CA GLY A 200 -26.18 -23.15 15.11
C GLY A 200 -26.20 -21.64 14.91
N LYS A 201 -25.07 -21.02 14.53
CA LYS A 201 -25.00 -19.57 14.28
C LYS A 201 -25.35 -19.26 12.83
N ARG A 202 -26.27 -18.31 12.61
CA ARG A 202 -26.67 -17.83 11.29
C ARG A 202 -25.60 -16.92 10.71
N GLN A 203 -25.07 -17.27 9.54
CA GLN A 203 -23.98 -16.52 8.91
C GLN A 203 -24.45 -15.82 7.65
N ALA A 204 -24.14 -14.53 7.55
CA ALA A 204 -24.35 -13.74 6.35
C ALA A 204 -23.05 -13.67 5.54
N GLY A 205 -23.04 -14.33 4.37
CA GLY A 205 -22.00 -14.13 3.35
C GLY A 205 -22.10 -12.76 2.69
N LEU A 206 -21.21 -12.45 1.75
CA LEU A 206 -21.09 -11.14 1.10
C LEU A 206 -22.43 -10.51 0.68
N PHE A 207 -23.24 -11.22 -0.12
CA PHE A 207 -24.52 -10.70 -0.62
C PHE A 207 -25.56 -10.55 0.49
N GLN A 208 -25.64 -11.53 1.40
CA GLN A 208 -26.57 -11.47 2.51
C GLN A 208 -26.22 -10.32 3.47
N ALA A 209 -24.93 -10.07 3.70
CA ALA A 209 -24.47 -8.96 4.52
C ALA A 209 -24.82 -7.60 3.89
N TRP A 210 -24.64 -7.44 2.58
CA TRP A 210 -25.06 -6.21 1.90
C TRP A 210 -26.58 -6.04 1.85
N ARG A 211 -27.35 -7.11 1.62
CA ARG A 211 -28.83 -7.07 1.71
C ARG A 211 -29.31 -6.67 3.10
N LEU A 212 -28.70 -7.22 4.16
CA LEU A 212 -28.96 -6.80 5.54
C LEU A 212 -28.58 -5.33 5.76
N ALA A 213 -27.42 -4.88 5.26
CA ALA A 213 -26.98 -3.49 5.41
C ALA A 213 -27.94 -2.52 4.71
N ALA A 214 -28.40 -2.87 3.51
CA ALA A 214 -29.42 -2.12 2.78
C ALA A 214 -30.73 -2.03 3.58
N TYR A 215 -31.21 -3.14 4.13
CA TYR A 215 -32.44 -3.19 4.92
C TYR A 215 -32.36 -2.34 6.20
N HIS A 216 -31.29 -2.48 6.98
CA HIS A 216 -31.17 -1.82 8.30
C HIS A 216 -30.72 -0.37 8.23
N LEU A 217 -29.91 0.00 7.23
CA LEU A 217 -29.32 1.34 7.15
C LEU A 217 -30.04 2.26 6.18
N GLY A 218 -30.81 1.70 5.23
CA GLY A 218 -31.59 2.47 4.27
C GLY A 218 -30.76 3.49 3.46
N GLY A 219 -31.45 4.50 2.93
CA GLY A 219 -30.84 5.64 2.24
C GLY A 219 -29.87 5.23 1.14
N GLU A 220 -28.69 5.84 1.13
CA GLU A 220 -27.65 5.59 0.12
C GLU A 220 -27.09 4.17 0.13
N VAL A 221 -27.12 3.46 1.27
CA VAL A 221 -26.70 2.04 1.32
C VAL A 221 -27.72 1.15 0.59
N ALA A 222 -29.02 1.39 0.81
CA ALA A 222 -30.08 0.69 0.08
C ALA A 222 -30.08 1.04 -1.41
N ALA A 223 -29.91 2.32 -1.74
CA ALA A 223 -29.86 2.79 -3.12
C ALA A 223 -28.64 2.23 -3.88
N PHE A 224 -27.46 2.16 -3.23
CA PHE A 224 -26.28 1.49 -3.76
C PHE A 224 -26.55 0.02 -4.02
N TRP A 225 -27.07 -0.70 -3.03
CA TRP A 225 -27.29 -2.13 -3.16
C TRP A 225 -28.27 -2.47 -4.29
N GLY A 226 -29.39 -1.74 -4.37
CA GLY A 226 -30.39 -1.93 -5.42
C GLY A 226 -29.88 -1.66 -6.84
N ARG A 227 -28.82 -0.86 -7.01
CA ARG A 227 -28.19 -0.59 -8.32
C ARG A 227 -27.04 -1.54 -8.66
N GLU A 228 -26.30 -2.00 -7.65
CA GLU A 228 -24.98 -2.59 -7.84
C GLU A 228 -24.91 -4.09 -7.51
N GLU A 229 -25.99 -4.69 -6.99
CA GLU A 229 -26.03 -6.12 -6.63
C GLU A 229 -25.67 -7.04 -7.81
N GLU A 230 -26.35 -6.89 -8.96
CA GLU A 230 -26.08 -7.71 -10.15
C GLU A 230 -24.67 -7.47 -10.70
N ARG A 231 -24.24 -6.20 -10.71
CA ARG A 231 -22.90 -5.84 -11.18
C ARG A 231 -21.80 -6.41 -10.28
N LEU A 232 -22.01 -6.43 -8.97
CA LEU A 232 -21.08 -7.07 -8.04
C LEU A 232 -21.00 -8.57 -8.32
N LEU A 233 -22.14 -9.24 -8.59
CA LEU A 233 -22.18 -10.65 -8.94
C LEU A 233 -21.30 -10.97 -10.16
N ASP A 234 -21.41 -10.16 -11.22
CA ASP A 234 -20.59 -10.33 -12.42
C ASP A 234 -19.09 -10.11 -12.13
N LEU A 235 -18.76 -9.08 -11.33
CA LEU A 235 -17.36 -8.73 -11.02
C LEU A 235 -16.64 -9.79 -10.18
N ILE A 236 -17.35 -10.43 -9.24
CA ILE A 236 -16.75 -11.48 -8.41
C ILE A 236 -16.57 -12.80 -9.15
N GLU A 237 -17.19 -12.98 -10.32
CA GLU A 237 -17.07 -14.20 -11.10
C GLU A 237 -15.61 -14.45 -11.50
N ALA A 238 -14.90 -13.40 -11.93
CA ALA A 238 -13.48 -13.48 -12.24
C ALA A 238 -12.64 -13.94 -11.04
N ARG A 239 -12.98 -13.50 -9.82
CA ARG A 239 -12.36 -13.99 -8.58
C ARG A 239 -12.69 -15.46 -8.37
N ASN A 240 -13.95 -15.85 -8.49
CA ASN A 240 -14.39 -17.22 -8.17
C ASN A 240 -13.73 -18.28 -9.06
N ARG A 241 -13.47 -17.94 -10.33
CA ARG A 241 -12.75 -18.81 -11.26
C ARG A 241 -11.24 -18.84 -11.05
N SER A 242 -10.70 -18.01 -10.15
CA SER A 242 -9.26 -17.87 -9.98
C SER A 242 -8.61 -18.90 -9.06
N ILE A 243 -7.31 -19.14 -9.28
CA ILE A 243 -6.48 -20.07 -8.51
C ILE A 243 -6.42 -19.71 -7.02
N LEU A 244 -6.40 -18.40 -6.69
CA LEU A 244 -6.38 -17.94 -5.29
C LEU A 244 -7.76 -18.00 -4.61
N ALA A 245 -8.76 -18.56 -5.28
CA ALA A 245 -10.12 -18.70 -4.79
C ALA A 245 -10.61 -20.15 -4.92
N HIS A 246 -11.49 -20.42 -5.89
CA HIS A 246 -12.16 -21.72 -6.05
C HIS A 246 -12.01 -22.31 -7.46
N GLY A 247 -11.26 -21.67 -8.35
CA GLY A 247 -11.07 -22.13 -9.73
C GLY A 247 -9.60 -22.32 -10.09
N PHE A 248 -9.29 -22.22 -11.38
CA PHE A 248 -8.00 -22.60 -11.97
C PHE A 248 -7.47 -21.58 -12.99
N GLU A 249 -8.16 -20.44 -13.17
CA GLU A 249 -7.79 -19.40 -14.14
C GLU A 249 -6.96 -18.29 -13.48
N PRO A 250 -6.04 -17.62 -14.20
CA PRO A 250 -5.40 -16.41 -13.71
C PRO A 250 -6.34 -15.20 -13.86
N VAL A 251 -6.24 -14.23 -12.95
CA VAL A 251 -6.89 -12.93 -13.10
C VAL A 251 -5.97 -11.99 -13.89
N GLY A 252 -6.52 -11.40 -14.95
CA GLY A 252 -5.81 -10.41 -15.78
C GLY A 252 -6.13 -8.96 -15.43
N GLU A 253 -5.38 -8.04 -16.05
CA GLU A 253 -5.53 -6.59 -15.87
C GLU A 253 -6.96 -6.10 -16.15
N LYS A 254 -7.63 -6.64 -17.17
CA LYS A 254 -9.01 -6.24 -17.52
C LYS A 254 -9.99 -6.47 -16.37
N ALA A 255 -9.89 -7.61 -15.69
CA ALA A 255 -10.73 -7.94 -14.54
C ALA A 255 -10.42 -7.01 -13.35
N TRP A 256 -9.14 -6.73 -13.12
CA TRP A 256 -8.71 -5.72 -12.15
C TRP A 256 -9.32 -4.35 -12.45
N GLN A 257 -9.16 -3.83 -13.67
CA GLN A 257 -9.64 -2.50 -14.06
C GLN A 257 -11.17 -2.39 -13.90
N ALA A 258 -11.91 -3.43 -14.29
CA ALA A 258 -13.37 -3.46 -14.14
C ALA A 258 -13.79 -3.41 -12.67
N PHE A 259 -13.16 -4.21 -11.81
CA PHE A 259 -13.52 -4.28 -10.40
C PHE A 259 -13.03 -3.05 -9.63
N SER A 260 -11.80 -2.59 -9.85
CA SER A 260 -11.27 -1.38 -9.21
C SER A 260 -12.08 -0.15 -9.61
N GLY A 261 -12.46 -0.03 -10.90
CA GLY A 261 -13.29 1.07 -11.39
C GLY A 261 -14.68 1.07 -10.75
N TRP A 262 -15.28 -0.10 -10.53
CA TRP A 262 -16.54 -0.22 -9.79
C TRP A 262 -16.38 0.17 -8.30
N VAL A 263 -15.30 -0.28 -7.64
CA VAL A 263 -15.02 0.12 -6.26
C VAL A 263 -14.87 1.64 -6.15
N GLU A 264 -14.10 2.27 -7.04
CA GLU A 264 -13.88 3.72 -7.05
C GLU A 264 -15.15 4.51 -7.37
N GLY A 265 -15.92 4.07 -8.37
CA GLY A 265 -17.11 4.78 -8.85
C GLY A 265 -18.36 4.57 -7.99
N SER A 266 -18.50 3.40 -7.35
CA SER A 266 -19.75 3.01 -6.68
C SER A 266 -19.57 2.81 -5.18
N LEU A 267 -18.58 2.02 -4.72
CA LEU A 267 -18.45 1.68 -3.30
C LEU A 267 -17.81 2.78 -2.45
N ILE A 268 -16.71 3.38 -2.91
CA ILE A 268 -15.98 4.41 -2.16
C ILE A 268 -16.88 5.60 -1.78
N PRO A 269 -17.72 6.15 -2.68
CA PRO A 269 -18.63 7.25 -2.33
C PRO A 269 -19.55 6.91 -1.15
N VAL A 270 -20.18 5.74 -1.15
CA VAL A 270 -21.08 5.26 -0.09
C VAL A 270 -20.33 5.12 1.23
N MET A 271 -19.13 4.55 1.18
CA MET A 271 -18.28 4.41 2.37
C MET A 271 -17.89 5.77 2.93
N LEU A 272 -17.44 6.72 2.09
CA LEU A 272 -17.02 8.04 2.54
C LEU A 272 -18.16 8.83 3.19
N GLU A 273 -19.38 8.72 2.69
CA GLU A 273 -20.55 9.32 3.33
C GLU A 273 -20.76 8.77 4.75
N ARG A 274 -20.64 7.45 4.92
CA ARG A 274 -20.84 6.79 6.22
C ARG A 274 -19.67 7.03 7.18
N THR A 275 -18.45 7.20 6.66
CA THR A 275 -17.25 7.39 7.49
C THR A 275 -16.96 8.86 7.80
N ALA A 276 -17.60 9.81 7.09
CA ALA A 276 -17.39 11.24 7.28
C ALA A 276 -17.70 11.70 8.73
N ALA A 277 -18.76 11.16 9.33
CA ALA A 277 -19.14 11.42 10.73
C ALA A 277 -18.09 10.92 11.74
N LEU A 278 -17.23 9.98 11.33
CA LEU A 278 -16.14 9.43 12.14
C LEU A 278 -14.80 10.14 11.86
N GLY A 279 -14.81 11.19 11.04
CA GLY A 279 -13.61 11.97 10.70
C GLY A 279 -12.85 11.48 9.46
N VAL A 280 -13.25 10.36 8.84
CA VAL A 280 -12.65 9.87 7.60
C VAL A 280 -13.50 10.36 6.43
N LYS A 281 -13.16 11.55 5.92
CA LYS A 281 -13.97 12.31 4.96
C LYS A 281 -13.52 12.18 3.50
N ALA A 282 -12.33 11.64 3.28
CA ALA A 282 -11.75 11.45 1.95
C ALA A 282 -10.90 10.18 1.95
N LEU A 283 -10.69 9.64 0.75
CA LEU A 283 -9.73 8.56 0.57
C LEU A 283 -8.33 9.06 0.97
N PRO A 284 -7.57 8.32 1.80
CA PRO A 284 -6.23 8.73 2.17
C PRO A 284 -5.30 8.78 0.94
N PRO A 285 -4.21 9.57 0.99
CA PRO A 285 -3.20 9.56 -0.06
C PRO A 285 -2.56 8.17 -0.18
N GLN A 286 -2.17 7.83 -1.41
CA GLN A 286 -1.36 6.64 -1.66
C GLN A 286 0.07 6.82 -1.10
N LEU A 287 0.75 5.72 -0.81
CA LEU A 287 2.18 5.72 -0.52
C LEU A 287 2.99 6.31 -1.71
N PRO A 288 4.19 6.86 -1.50
CA PRO A 288 4.89 7.59 -2.55
C PRO A 288 5.61 6.65 -3.52
N GLN A 289 5.45 6.86 -4.83
CA GLN A 289 6.15 6.06 -5.86
C GLN A 289 7.60 6.54 -6.11
N ARG A 290 8.02 7.61 -5.44
CA ARG A 290 9.38 8.17 -5.52
C ARG A 290 9.79 8.65 -4.14
N MET A 291 11.09 8.62 -3.88
CA MET A 291 11.62 9.22 -2.66
C MET A 291 11.28 10.72 -2.66
N PRO A 292 10.58 11.23 -1.64
CA PRO A 292 10.33 12.66 -1.54
C PRO A 292 11.65 13.42 -1.31
N GLU A 293 11.73 14.63 -1.83
CA GLU A 293 12.89 15.51 -1.67
C GLU A 293 12.49 16.76 -0.86
N LEU A 294 13.44 17.32 -0.10
CA LEU A 294 13.26 18.65 0.48
C LEU A 294 13.54 19.65 -0.65
N GLY A 295 12.52 20.44 -1.00
CA GLY A 295 12.69 21.60 -1.88
C GLY A 295 13.53 22.70 -1.24
#